data_AF-A0AAU0SNB1-F1
#
_entry.id   AF-A0AAU0SNB1-F1
#
_cell.length_a   1.000
_cell.length_b   1.000
_cell.length_c   1.000
_cell.angle_alpha   90.00
_cell.angle_beta   90.00
_cell.angle_gamma   90.00
#
_symmetry.space_group_name_H-M   'P 1'
#
loop_
_entity.id
_entity.type
_entity.pdbx_description
1 polymer ?
#
loop_
_entity_poly.entity_id
_entity_poly.type
_entity_poly.pdbx_seq_one_letter_code
_entity_poly.pdbx_strand_id
1 'polypeptide(L)'
;METSSVAASPGSRSYENENNNESHRQAADPARQEARAAPNTANVQLMFNNTNDAPPVEFNSSQAGPITYGENTSGDNESQRQARQAAAPQGEPYYRSGPSREEVKAAARGQQGQINFAGQEPARISTNRYKDDNVTIERGSANDADDPSKQSEHVLLSTGDGDDRVHVERGRDGGLVAHVNGQSYHLPFQNNSADQQRLYIDTGGGRDGVSLDYGGREQTFVNLGAGNDIFYGGAGRTNVFGGDGSDIINLGSGDSYAEGNDGNDFITGGTGNTVIYGGKGSDELRAGGGPDAKISYLDGGQGNDLIYGGRGRNILHGGGGDDIINGGDRNVIYTGRGQDTVTTYNPSDIVYGQRGVDNFNGVRSPASVRHLGASSNGSSIKIKGSEDFIQNMEDNLEFLRSSPTGQGMLAEIDSLAAPITLREGLDGSSYHHRDPDSPPSPQDANRLENDPAYGFISNGVRGAPATNPVLIHERSFITPGHGRPPAVILYHELSHAVNGGQGTFLPGYTFVGHPDPNFAWERNLERQAVGLPTSHQPFQFLGRNFSASTYNPWPYNENALLAELNLPLRQRYFD
;
A
#
# COMPACT_ATOMS: atom_id res chain seq x y z
N MET A 1 67.73 -34.38 -46.41
CA MET A 1 69.05 -34.03 -45.83
C MET A 1 69.04 -32.52 -45.76
N GLU A 2 69.09 -31.80 -44.66
CA GLU A 2 69.46 -31.97 -43.24
C GLU A 2 68.80 -30.76 -42.52
N THR A 3 67.96 -30.92 -41.48
CA THR A 3 68.30 -30.77 -40.04
C THR A 3 69.20 -29.57 -39.73
N SER A 4 68.71 -28.51 -39.06
CA SER A 4 68.79 -28.29 -37.59
C SER A 4 69.41 -26.89 -37.38
N SER A 5 69.11 -26.00 -36.43
CA SER A 5 68.37 -25.99 -35.16
C SER A 5 68.35 -24.56 -34.57
N VAL A 6 67.61 -24.41 -33.45
CA VAL A 6 67.87 -23.55 -32.27
C VAL A 6 67.01 -22.27 -32.08
N ALA A 7 65.95 -22.48 -31.28
CA ALA A 7 65.59 -21.84 -30.00
C ALA A 7 65.17 -20.35 -29.87
N ALA A 8 63.91 -20.22 -29.43
CA ALA A 8 63.40 -19.53 -28.23
C ALA A 8 63.38 -17.99 -28.13
N SER A 9 62.16 -17.44 -28.01
CA SER A 9 61.79 -16.49 -26.96
C SER A 9 60.28 -16.50 -26.64
N PRO A 10 59.86 -16.20 -25.39
CA PRO A 10 58.49 -16.38 -24.90
C PRO A 10 57.72 -15.07 -24.69
N GLY A 11 56.38 -15.16 -24.65
CA GLY A 11 55.58 -14.38 -23.70
C GLY A 11 54.88 -13.09 -24.17
N SER A 12 53.55 -13.16 -24.14
CA SER A 12 52.58 -12.15 -23.65
C SER A 12 51.91 -11.16 -24.63
N ARG A 13 50.59 -11.41 -24.76
CA ARG A 13 49.43 -10.50 -24.66
C ARG A 13 49.40 -9.27 -25.57
N SER A 14 48.63 -9.40 -26.66
CA SER A 14 48.15 -8.31 -27.51
C SER A 14 46.97 -7.57 -26.86
N TYR A 15 47.15 -6.27 -26.66
CA TYR A 15 46.11 -5.28 -26.43
C TYR A 15 45.41 -4.88 -27.75
N GLU A 16 44.11 -4.58 -27.61
CA GLU A 16 43.31 -3.59 -28.35
C GLU A 16 43.20 -3.65 -29.88
N ASN A 17 41.96 -3.83 -30.36
CA ASN A 17 41.29 -2.78 -31.13
C ASN A 17 39.75 -2.97 -31.12
N GLU A 18 39.09 -2.39 -30.12
CA GLU A 18 37.64 -2.16 -30.11
C GLU A 18 37.37 -0.76 -30.67
N ASN A 19 36.83 -0.66 -31.89
CA ASN A 19 36.01 0.47 -32.36
C ASN A 19 35.56 0.19 -33.80
N ASN A 20 34.33 -0.33 -33.96
CA ASN A 20 33.42 -0.03 -35.07
C ASN A 20 32.11 -0.81 -34.93
N ASN A 21 31.18 -0.27 -34.13
CA ASN A 21 29.75 -0.47 -34.37
C ASN A 21 28.96 0.68 -33.72
N GLU A 22 28.78 1.78 -34.45
CA GLU A 22 28.04 2.97 -34.01
C GLU A 22 26.54 2.72 -33.73
N SER A 23 25.99 1.58 -34.17
CA SER A 23 24.61 1.17 -33.88
C SER A 23 24.40 0.62 -32.46
N HIS A 24 25.47 0.36 -31.69
CA HIS A 24 25.37 -0.12 -30.30
C HIS A 24 25.58 0.96 -29.23
N ARG A 25 26.17 2.12 -29.57
CA ARG A 25 26.42 3.21 -28.59
C ARG A 25 25.26 4.20 -28.44
N GLN A 26 24.22 4.10 -29.25
CA GLN A 26 22.99 4.89 -29.07
C GLN A 26 21.97 4.26 -28.10
N ALA A 27 22.28 3.10 -27.51
CA ALA A 27 21.39 2.37 -26.61
C ALA A 27 21.88 2.30 -25.14
N ALA A 28 22.91 3.07 -24.77
CA ALA A 28 23.52 3.01 -23.43
C ALA A 28 23.85 4.41 -22.89
N ASP A 29 22.82 5.21 -22.61
CA ASP A 29 22.93 6.36 -21.69
C ASP A 29 21.58 6.56 -20.96
N PRO A 30 21.40 5.99 -19.75
CA PRO A 30 20.07 5.89 -19.11
C PRO A 30 19.55 7.16 -18.42
N ALA A 31 20.28 8.28 -18.43
CA ALA A 31 19.96 9.42 -17.55
C ALA A 31 19.90 10.81 -18.23
N ARG A 32 19.89 10.88 -19.57
CA ARG A 32 19.92 12.19 -20.27
C ARG A 32 18.87 12.42 -21.37
N GLN A 33 17.81 11.63 -21.41
CA GLN A 33 16.59 11.97 -22.15
C GLN A 33 15.42 12.10 -21.18
N GLU A 34 15.45 13.18 -20.39
CA GLU A 34 14.27 13.64 -19.67
C GLU A 34 13.09 13.88 -20.63
N ALA A 35 11.92 13.41 -20.21
CA ALA A 35 10.66 14.14 -20.33
C ALA A 35 10.18 14.55 -21.74
N ARG A 36 10.33 13.68 -22.76
CA ARG A 36 9.64 13.87 -24.06
C ARG A 36 9.10 12.57 -24.66
N ALA A 37 8.32 11.80 -23.90
CA ALA A 37 7.46 10.75 -24.48
C ALA A 37 6.35 10.30 -23.50
N ALA A 38 5.64 11.23 -22.88
CA ALA A 38 4.26 10.96 -22.46
C ALA A 38 3.36 11.57 -23.55
N PRO A 39 2.68 10.77 -24.39
CA PRO A 39 1.67 11.31 -25.28
C PRO A 39 0.49 11.79 -24.42
N ASN A 40 0.34 13.10 -24.33
CA ASN A 40 -0.89 13.72 -23.88
C ASN A 40 -2.07 13.15 -24.67
N THR A 41 -3.09 12.76 -23.94
CA THR A 41 -4.45 12.56 -24.44
C THR A 41 -4.86 13.76 -25.31
N ALA A 42 -5.60 13.47 -26.38
CA ALA A 42 -5.86 14.41 -27.46
C ALA A 42 -6.43 15.77 -26.98
N ASN A 43 -5.73 16.84 -27.40
CA ASN A 43 -6.14 18.24 -27.59
C ASN A 43 -6.64 19.05 -26.38
N VAL A 44 -5.83 20.03 -25.90
CA VAL A 44 -6.01 21.49 -26.06
C VAL A 44 -4.67 22.21 -25.76
N GLN A 45 -4.39 23.27 -26.51
CA GLN A 45 -3.09 23.91 -26.76
C GLN A 45 -2.94 25.23 -25.98
N LEU A 46 -1.94 25.38 -25.10
CA LEU A 46 -1.46 26.71 -24.65
C LEU A 46 0.04 26.71 -24.34
N MET A 47 0.72 27.72 -24.92
CA MET A 47 2.15 27.99 -24.84
C MET A 47 2.55 28.58 -23.48
N PHE A 48 3.71 28.19 -22.94
CA PHE A 48 4.37 28.91 -21.85
C PHE A 48 5.76 29.37 -22.29
N ASN A 49 6.08 30.62 -21.98
CA ASN A 49 7.40 31.20 -22.08
C ASN A 49 7.77 31.87 -20.75
N ASN A 50 9.07 31.81 -20.45
CA ASN A 50 9.89 32.60 -19.52
C ASN A 50 10.07 32.10 -18.06
N THR A 51 11.20 31.40 -17.88
CA THR A 51 12.40 31.81 -17.09
C THR A 51 12.23 32.85 -15.97
N ASN A 52 12.71 32.51 -14.76
CA ASN A 52 13.80 33.23 -14.08
C ASN A 52 14.23 32.54 -12.76
N ASP A 53 15.55 32.57 -12.54
CA ASP A 53 16.34 32.04 -11.42
C ASP A 53 16.06 32.67 -10.05
N ALA A 54 16.40 31.94 -8.96
CA ALA A 54 17.42 32.28 -7.94
C ALA A 54 17.27 31.39 -6.65
N PRO A 55 18.17 31.45 -5.63
CA PRO A 55 19.39 30.64 -5.45
C PRO A 55 19.40 29.84 -4.09
N PRO A 56 20.47 29.11 -3.71
CA PRO A 56 20.44 28.14 -2.61
C PRO A 56 20.83 28.75 -1.25
N VAL A 57 20.33 28.16 -0.15
CA VAL A 57 20.74 28.51 1.23
C VAL A 57 21.30 27.29 1.95
N GLU A 58 22.52 27.44 2.47
CA GLU A 58 23.31 26.46 3.22
C GLU A 58 22.74 26.18 4.62
N PHE A 59 22.83 24.92 5.05
CA PHE A 59 22.59 24.49 6.43
C PHE A 59 23.91 24.46 7.22
N ASN A 60 23.93 25.04 8.43
CA ASN A 60 25.02 24.81 9.37
C ASN A 60 24.54 24.56 10.81
N SER A 61 24.98 23.40 11.31
CA SER A 61 25.33 22.99 12.68
C SER A 61 24.32 23.08 13.85
N SER A 62 23.93 21.88 14.31
CA SER A 62 23.99 21.32 15.68
C SER A 62 23.56 22.16 16.90
N GLN A 63 22.54 21.67 17.61
CA GLN A 63 22.61 21.43 19.07
C GLN A 63 21.51 20.47 19.53
N ALA A 64 21.92 19.40 20.19
CA ALA A 64 21.04 18.44 20.86
C ALA A 64 20.51 19.05 22.17
N GLY A 65 19.18 18.98 22.35
CA GLY A 65 18.44 19.34 23.55
C GLY A 65 17.20 18.43 23.68
N PRO A 66 16.60 18.33 24.88
CA PRO A 66 15.67 17.26 25.25
C PRO A 66 14.38 17.30 24.41
N ILE A 67 13.94 16.13 23.95
CA ILE A 67 12.68 15.93 23.22
C ILE A 67 11.53 16.38 24.13
N THR A 68 11.05 17.59 23.88
CA THR A 68 9.81 18.11 24.42
C THR A 68 8.74 17.79 23.38
N TYR A 69 7.87 16.82 23.69
CA TYR A 69 6.70 16.52 22.87
C TYR A 69 5.82 17.78 22.83
N GLY A 70 5.57 18.29 21.62
CA GLY A 70 4.86 19.55 21.41
C GLY A 70 3.43 19.52 21.95
N GLU A 71 3.22 20.11 23.12
CA GLU A 71 1.95 20.72 23.47
C GLU A 71 1.80 22.00 22.62
N ASN A 72 0.61 22.16 22.01
CA ASN A 72 0.15 23.30 21.20
C ASN A 72 0.79 23.52 19.82
N THR A 73 0.15 22.96 18.78
CA THR A 73 -0.54 23.75 17.72
C THR A 73 -1.55 22.88 16.95
N SER A 74 -2.83 23.10 17.29
CA SER A 74 -4.04 23.05 16.44
C SER A 74 -4.24 21.93 15.40
N GLY A 75 -5.12 20.98 15.72
CA GLY A 75 -5.85 20.16 14.75
C GLY A 75 -7.36 20.16 14.96
N ASP A 76 -7.90 21.06 15.78
CA ASP A 76 -9.34 21.13 16.02
C ASP A 76 -9.73 22.53 16.52
N ASN A 77 -10.09 23.44 15.61
CA ASN A 77 -10.63 24.74 16.02
C ASN A 77 -12.15 24.66 16.25
N GLU A 78 -12.66 25.53 17.12
CA GLU A 78 -14.08 25.55 17.52
C GLU A 78 -15.03 25.77 16.33
N SER A 79 -14.55 26.38 15.26
CA SER A 79 -15.30 26.58 14.00
C SER A 79 -15.51 25.27 13.23
N GLN A 80 -14.51 24.39 13.18
CA GLN A 80 -14.65 23.02 12.64
C GLN A 80 -15.64 22.20 13.49
N ARG A 81 -15.68 22.46 14.80
CA ARG A 81 -16.62 21.85 15.75
C ARG A 81 -18.06 22.31 15.59
N GLN A 82 -18.28 23.55 15.18
CA GLN A 82 -19.61 24.09 14.89
C GLN A 82 -20.14 23.62 13.53
N ALA A 83 -19.28 23.41 12.53
CA ALA A 83 -19.67 22.78 11.26
C ALA A 83 -20.19 21.34 11.47
N ARG A 84 -19.54 20.56 12.35
CA ARG A 84 -19.99 19.21 12.81
C ARG A 84 -21.41 19.20 13.37
N GLN A 85 -21.84 20.29 14.02
CA GLN A 85 -23.15 20.37 14.68
C GLN A 85 -24.31 20.68 13.72
N ALA A 86 -24.02 21.30 12.58
CA ALA A 86 -25.03 21.80 11.64
C ALA A 86 -25.47 20.76 10.59
N ALA A 87 -24.66 19.72 10.33
CA ALA A 87 -24.89 18.74 9.26
C ALA A 87 -25.45 17.38 9.73
N ALA A 88 -25.44 17.08 11.04
CA ALA A 88 -25.87 15.78 11.55
C ALA A 88 -27.42 15.64 11.61
N PRO A 89 -28.00 14.48 11.21
CA PRO A 89 -29.40 14.17 11.47
C PRO A 89 -29.72 14.27 12.97
N GLN A 90 -30.85 14.87 13.33
CA GLN A 90 -31.24 14.97 14.74
C GLN A 90 -31.56 13.59 15.32
N GLY A 91 -30.63 13.02 16.11
CA GLY A 91 -30.87 11.78 16.85
C GLY A 91 -29.63 11.02 17.30
N GLU A 92 -28.51 11.14 16.60
CA GLU A 92 -27.30 10.33 16.85
C GLU A 92 -26.23 11.12 17.66
N PRO A 93 -25.87 10.71 18.89
CA PRO A 93 -24.85 11.39 19.72
C PRO A 93 -23.42 11.29 19.17
N TYR A 94 -23.15 10.32 18.29
CA TYR A 94 -21.80 9.94 17.83
C TYR A 94 -21.03 11.10 17.18
N TYR A 95 -21.69 11.89 16.31
CA TYR A 95 -21.08 13.06 15.64
C TYR A 95 -20.83 14.27 16.56
N ARG A 96 -21.31 14.25 17.81
CA ARG A 96 -21.20 15.39 18.75
C ARG A 96 -20.08 15.26 19.79
N SER A 97 -19.49 14.08 19.97
CA SER A 97 -18.57 13.84 21.09
C SER A 97 -17.56 12.71 20.82
N GLY A 98 -16.79 12.81 19.74
CA GLY A 98 -15.57 12.01 19.61
C GLY A 98 -14.65 12.29 20.81
N PRO A 99 -14.29 11.28 21.61
CA PRO A 99 -13.48 11.46 22.81
C PRO A 99 -12.06 11.93 22.47
N SER A 100 -11.52 12.85 23.27
CA SER A 100 -10.16 13.37 23.13
C SER A 100 -9.10 12.27 23.33
N ARG A 101 -7.89 12.48 22.81
CA ARG A 101 -6.73 11.57 23.03
C ARG A 101 -6.51 11.25 24.51
N GLU A 102 -6.83 12.19 25.40
CA GLU A 102 -6.74 11.99 26.85
C GLU A 102 -7.92 11.21 27.41
N GLU A 103 -9.15 11.47 26.96
CA GLU A 103 -10.35 10.71 27.33
C GLU A 103 -10.24 9.26 26.89
N VAL A 104 -9.59 8.99 25.77
CA VAL A 104 -9.45 7.61 25.30
C VAL A 104 -8.21 6.91 25.83
N LYS A 105 -7.11 7.62 26.04
CA LYS A 105 -6.05 7.10 26.93
C LYS A 105 -6.61 6.83 28.32
N ALA A 106 -7.55 7.62 28.81
CA ALA A 106 -8.22 7.39 30.08
C ALA A 106 -9.24 6.24 30.02
N ALA A 107 -9.95 6.05 28.91
CA ALA A 107 -10.86 4.91 28.71
C ALA A 107 -10.07 3.59 28.59
N ALA A 108 -9.01 3.58 27.78
CA ALA A 108 -8.10 2.43 27.62
C ALA A 108 -7.26 2.15 28.87
N ARG A 109 -6.86 3.17 29.64
CA ARG A 109 -6.25 3.01 30.99
C ARG A 109 -7.28 2.80 32.10
N GLY A 110 -8.57 2.77 31.77
CA GLY A 110 -9.68 2.66 32.71
C GLY A 110 -9.62 3.67 33.86
N GLN A 111 -9.83 4.96 33.64
CA GLN A 111 -10.04 5.88 34.76
C GLN A 111 -11.52 5.98 35.16
N GLN A 112 -11.85 5.25 36.22
CA GLN A 112 -11.75 5.92 37.52
C GLN A 112 -10.59 5.31 38.33
N GLY A 113 -9.49 6.05 38.46
CA GLY A 113 -8.39 5.75 39.39
C GLY A 113 -7.10 5.22 38.76
N GLN A 114 -5.98 5.42 39.46
CA GLN A 114 -4.74 4.68 39.21
C GLN A 114 -5.02 3.20 39.48
N ILE A 115 -5.03 2.34 38.46
CA ILE A 115 -4.89 0.90 38.72
C ILE A 115 -3.45 0.69 39.15
N ASN A 116 -3.25 0.58 40.46
CA ASN A 116 -1.98 0.25 41.04
C ASN A 116 -1.72 -1.25 40.84
N PHE A 117 -1.15 -1.63 39.68
CA PHE A 117 -0.66 -2.99 39.42
C PHE A 117 0.63 -3.32 40.19
N ALA A 118 1.12 -2.43 41.06
CA ALA A 118 2.22 -2.74 41.95
C ALA A 118 1.76 -3.72 43.05
N GLY A 119 1.60 -5.00 42.69
CA GLY A 119 1.26 -6.05 43.65
C GLY A 119 1.09 -7.46 43.10
N GLN A 120 0.66 -7.64 41.85
CA GLN A 120 0.57 -8.97 41.23
C GLN A 120 1.65 -9.14 40.16
N GLU A 121 2.52 -10.13 40.37
CA GLU A 121 3.41 -10.61 39.32
C GLU A 121 2.54 -11.09 38.14
N PRO A 122 2.80 -10.64 36.91
CA PRO A 122 2.00 -11.06 35.77
C PRO A 122 2.04 -12.59 35.61
N ALA A 123 0.92 -13.17 35.18
CA ALA A 123 0.83 -14.59 34.93
C ALA A 123 1.92 -15.00 33.92
N ARG A 124 2.80 -15.92 34.33
CA ARG A 124 3.87 -16.44 33.47
C ARG A 124 3.35 -17.56 32.61
N ILE A 125 3.43 -17.37 31.30
CA ILE A 125 3.02 -18.35 30.30
C ILE A 125 4.20 -19.25 29.98
N SER A 126 4.12 -20.52 30.40
CA SER A 126 5.19 -21.51 30.22
C SER A 126 4.91 -22.53 29.12
N THR A 127 3.71 -22.49 28.53
CA THR A 127 3.26 -23.38 27.46
C THR A 127 3.02 -22.59 26.17
N ASN A 128 3.10 -23.26 25.01
CA ASN A 128 2.81 -22.62 23.71
C ASN A 128 1.35 -22.18 23.58
N ARG A 129 0.47 -22.70 24.43
CA ARG A 129 -0.93 -22.29 24.53
C ARG A 129 -1.29 -22.14 25.99
N TYR A 130 -1.78 -20.98 26.37
CA TYR A 130 -2.33 -20.67 27.67
C TYR A 130 -3.79 -20.25 27.49
N LYS A 131 -4.65 -20.66 28.41
CA LYS A 131 -6.05 -20.27 28.42
C LYS A 131 -6.56 -20.16 29.85
N ASP A 132 -7.25 -19.07 30.13
CA ASP A 132 -8.09 -18.91 31.32
C ASP A 132 -9.48 -18.41 30.89
N ASP A 133 -10.26 -17.87 31.83
CA ASP A 133 -11.60 -17.34 31.56
C ASP A 133 -11.59 -15.99 30.82
N ASN A 134 -10.43 -15.33 30.70
CA ASN A 134 -10.26 -13.98 30.20
C ASN A 134 -9.53 -13.94 28.85
N VAL A 135 -8.54 -14.81 28.65
CA VAL A 135 -7.69 -14.83 27.47
C VAL A 135 -7.37 -16.24 26.98
N THR A 136 -7.15 -16.36 25.67
CA THR A 136 -6.33 -17.41 25.07
C THR A 136 -5.05 -16.77 24.53
N ILE A 137 -3.89 -17.30 24.91
CA ILE A 137 -2.59 -16.82 24.42
C ILE A 137 -1.86 -17.97 23.76
N GLU A 138 -1.55 -17.82 22.48
CA GLU A 138 -0.89 -18.81 21.64
C GLU A 138 0.43 -18.27 21.11
N ARG A 139 1.46 -19.12 21.11
CA ARG A 139 2.79 -18.80 20.62
C ARG A 139 3.14 -19.75 19.48
N GLY A 140 3.59 -19.17 18.37
CA GLY A 140 4.13 -19.91 17.25
C GLY A 140 5.41 -19.29 16.71
N SER A 141 6.07 -20.03 15.83
CA SER A 141 7.20 -19.54 15.05
C SER A 141 7.10 -20.01 13.60
N ALA A 142 7.59 -19.19 12.69
CA ALA A 142 7.69 -19.49 11.28
C ALA A 142 9.10 -19.12 10.82
N ASN A 143 9.71 -20.00 10.00
CA ASN A 143 10.94 -19.63 9.32
C ASN A 143 10.66 -18.42 8.42
N ASP A 144 11.57 -17.46 8.41
CA ASP A 144 11.52 -16.36 7.47
C ASP A 144 11.63 -16.93 6.04
N ALA A 145 10.75 -16.46 5.15
CA ALA A 145 10.64 -16.95 3.79
C ALA A 145 11.89 -16.60 2.95
N ASP A 146 12.54 -15.48 3.27
CA ASP A 146 13.71 -14.97 2.55
C ASP A 146 15.02 -15.45 3.18
N ASP A 147 15.01 -15.73 4.49
CA ASP A 147 16.16 -16.28 5.21
C ASP A 147 15.74 -17.40 6.17
N PRO A 148 15.75 -18.68 5.73
CA PRO A 148 15.35 -19.81 6.57
C PRO A 148 16.20 -20.01 7.84
N SER A 149 17.31 -19.28 7.98
CA SER A 149 18.12 -19.25 9.21
C SER A 149 17.57 -18.30 10.29
N LYS A 150 16.63 -17.43 9.92
CA LYS A 150 15.87 -16.56 10.82
C LYS A 150 14.51 -17.18 11.11
N GLN A 151 14.11 -17.15 12.38
CA GLN A 151 12.76 -17.51 12.79
C GLN A 151 12.03 -16.27 13.26
N SER A 152 10.90 -16.00 12.63
CA SER A 152 9.94 -15.04 13.15
C SER A 152 9.05 -15.72 14.17
N GLU A 153 8.75 -15.04 15.25
CA GLU A 153 7.87 -15.49 16.32
C GLU A 153 6.61 -14.67 16.31
N HIS A 154 5.49 -15.33 16.54
CA HIS A 154 4.23 -14.65 16.77
C HIS A 154 3.62 -15.06 18.10
N VAL A 155 3.00 -14.08 18.74
CA VAL A 155 2.11 -14.29 19.88
C VAL A 155 0.72 -13.82 19.45
N LEU A 156 -0.28 -14.69 19.59
CA LEU A 156 -1.69 -14.38 19.44
C LEU A 156 -2.31 -14.26 20.83
N LEU A 157 -2.87 -13.10 21.13
CA LEU A 157 -3.70 -12.82 22.29
C LEU A 157 -5.14 -12.71 21.82
N SER A 158 -6.01 -13.61 22.26
CA SER A 158 -7.44 -13.58 21.94
C SER A 158 -8.28 -13.42 23.20
N THR A 159 -9.35 -12.60 23.14
CA THR A 159 -10.36 -12.45 24.20
C THR A 159 -11.71 -13.04 23.77
N GLY A 160 -12.82 -12.68 24.42
CA GLY A 160 -14.14 -13.32 24.23
C GLY A 160 -15.14 -12.43 23.48
N ASP A 161 -16.44 -12.76 23.52
CA ASP A 161 -17.48 -11.93 22.88
C ASP A 161 -18.06 -10.85 23.82
N GLY A 162 -17.30 -10.41 24.84
CA GLY A 162 -17.76 -9.40 25.79
C GLY A 162 -16.81 -8.22 25.84
N ASP A 163 -17.27 -7.07 26.35
CA ASP A 163 -16.45 -5.85 26.42
C ASP A 163 -15.09 -6.08 27.10
N ASP A 164 -14.03 -6.02 26.30
CA ASP A 164 -12.67 -6.33 26.70
C ASP A 164 -11.77 -5.08 26.72
N ARG A 165 -10.92 -4.99 27.74
CA ARG A 165 -9.92 -3.91 27.85
C ARG A 165 -8.52 -4.47 27.83
N VAL A 166 -7.81 -4.25 26.73
CA VAL A 166 -6.46 -4.72 26.48
C VAL A 166 -5.48 -3.55 26.45
N HIS A 167 -4.47 -3.59 27.33
CA HIS A 167 -3.35 -2.66 27.30
C HIS A 167 -2.04 -3.43 27.25
N VAL A 168 -1.22 -3.19 26.22
CA VAL A 168 0.08 -3.86 26.08
C VAL A 168 1.20 -2.84 26.27
N GLU A 169 2.10 -3.13 27.20
CA GLU A 169 3.26 -2.29 27.52
C GLU A 169 4.56 -3.12 27.55
N ARG A 170 5.69 -2.42 27.60
CA ARG A 170 6.98 -3.08 27.82
C ARG A 170 7.27 -3.20 29.31
N GLY A 171 7.44 -4.43 29.77
CA GLY A 171 7.82 -4.76 31.14
C GLY A 171 9.25 -4.36 31.48
N ARG A 172 9.59 -4.42 32.78
CA ARG A 172 10.92 -4.05 33.30
C ARG A 172 12.04 -4.98 32.84
N ASP A 173 11.70 -6.21 32.47
CA ASP A 173 12.60 -7.22 31.91
C ASP A 173 12.82 -7.05 30.40
N GLY A 174 12.15 -6.07 29.78
CA GLY A 174 12.20 -5.79 28.35
C GLY A 174 11.22 -6.61 27.52
N GLY A 175 10.52 -7.58 28.10
CA GLY A 175 9.45 -8.34 27.45
C GLY A 175 8.14 -7.55 27.38
N LEU A 176 7.15 -8.07 26.66
CA LEU A 176 5.82 -7.46 26.61
C LEU A 176 4.93 -8.00 27.74
N VAL A 177 4.11 -7.11 28.29
CA VAL A 177 3.08 -7.44 29.28
C VAL A 177 1.74 -6.94 28.75
N ALA A 178 0.77 -7.85 28.66
CA ALA A 178 -0.61 -7.51 28.36
C ALA A 178 -1.43 -7.43 29.64
N HIS A 179 -2.19 -6.36 29.80
CA HIS A 179 -3.18 -6.18 30.85
C HIS A 179 -4.56 -6.32 30.22
N VAL A 180 -5.28 -7.39 30.55
CA VAL A 180 -6.61 -7.68 30.02
C VAL A 180 -7.60 -7.69 31.17
N ASN A 181 -8.60 -6.82 31.15
CA ASN A 181 -9.65 -6.72 32.17
C ASN A 181 -9.13 -6.64 33.62
N GLY A 182 -7.97 -6.01 33.81
CA GLY A 182 -7.31 -5.85 35.10
C GLY A 182 -6.42 -7.02 35.54
N GLN A 183 -6.28 -8.07 34.74
CA GLN A 183 -5.30 -9.14 34.93
C GLN A 183 -4.10 -8.93 34.01
N SER A 184 -2.89 -9.23 34.49
CA SER A 184 -1.64 -9.03 33.74
C SER A 184 -1.02 -10.36 33.31
N TYR A 185 -0.52 -10.41 32.07
CA TYR A 185 0.04 -11.60 31.42
C TYR A 185 1.39 -11.26 30.79
N HIS A 186 2.43 -12.06 31.08
CA HIS A 186 3.67 -11.98 30.31
C HIS A 186 3.47 -12.59 28.93
N LEU A 187 3.81 -11.84 27.87
CA LEU A 187 3.76 -12.34 26.51
C LEU A 187 5.12 -12.98 26.15
N PRO A 188 5.18 -14.29 25.88
CA PRO A 188 6.43 -15.02 25.77
C PRO A 188 7.02 -14.93 24.36
N PHE A 189 7.92 -13.97 24.13
CA PHE A 189 8.88 -14.08 23.02
C PHE A 189 10.15 -14.78 23.51
N GLN A 190 10.72 -15.69 22.72
CA GLN A 190 12.10 -16.17 22.97
C GLN A 190 13.10 -15.13 22.46
N ASN A 191 14.38 -15.31 22.79
CA ASN A 191 15.50 -14.36 22.59
C ASN A 191 15.82 -14.03 21.10
N ASN A 192 14.82 -13.72 20.30
CA ASN A 192 14.94 -13.18 18.96
C ASN A 192 14.95 -11.64 19.04
N SER A 193 15.52 -11.00 18.03
CA SER A 193 15.50 -9.55 17.95
C SER A 193 14.07 -9.05 17.74
N ALA A 194 13.75 -7.84 18.21
CA ALA A 194 12.37 -7.36 18.26
C ALA A 194 11.72 -7.18 16.87
N ASP A 195 12.53 -7.05 15.81
CA ASP A 195 12.12 -7.06 14.40
C ASP A 195 11.67 -8.46 13.89
N GLN A 196 11.90 -9.51 14.67
CA GLN A 196 11.45 -10.88 14.39
C GLN A 196 10.21 -11.26 15.22
N GLN A 197 9.63 -10.32 15.97
CA GLN A 197 8.51 -10.55 16.87
C GLN A 197 7.24 -9.89 16.31
N ARG A 198 6.18 -10.68 16.15
CA ARG A 198 4.84 -10.23 15.74
C ARG A 198 3.84 -10.45 16.86
N LEU A 199 3.01 -9.44 17.11
CA LEU A 199 1.91 -9.53 18.07
C LEU A 199 0.59 -9.47 17.32
N TYR A 200 -0.27 -10.46 17.57
CA TYR A 200 -1.64 -10.50 17.10
C TYR A 200 -2.56 -10.32 18.31
N ILE A 201 -3.53 -9.42 18.21
CA ILE A 201 -4.59 -9.19 19.19
C ILE A 201 -5.91 -9.39 18.48
N ASP A 202 -6.78 -10.23 19.02
CA ASP A 202 -8.10 -10.53 18.48
C ASP A 202 -9.13 -10.44 19.60
N THR A 203 -9.93 -9.37 19.62
CA THR A 203 -10.84 -9.14 20.74
C THR A 203 -12.23 -9.72 20.59
N GLY A 204 -12.56 -10.30 19.42
CA GLY A 204 -13.79 -11.05 19.23
C GLY A 204 -15.01 -10.14 19.06
N GLY A 205 -15.80 -9.95 20.10
CA GLY A 205 -16.94 -9.04 20.02
C GLY A 205 -17.22 -8.40 21.37
N GLY A 206 -18.08 -7.39 21.40
CA GLY A 206 -18.22 -6.52 22.56
C GLY A 206 -17.78 -5.10 22.22
N ARG A 207 -17.78 -4.20 23.19
CA ARG A 207 -17.19 -2.86 23.01
C ARG A 207 -15.80 -2.85 23.61
N ASP A 208 -14.83 -3.05 22.75
CA ASP A 208 -13.46 -3.33 23.13
C ASP A 208 -12.58 -2.09 23.12
N GLY A 209 -11.59 -2.09 24.01
CA GLY A 209 -10.61 -1.03 24.14
C GLY A 209 -9.20 -1.60 24.11
N VAL A 210 -8.47 -1.34 23.04
CA VAL A 210 -7.09 -1.80 22.85
C VAL A 210 -6.11 -0.62 22.83
N SER A 211 -5.02 -0.70 23.60
CA SER A 211 -3.96 0.32 23.57
C SER A 211 -2.55 -0.25 23.66
N LEU A 212 -1.63 0.33 22.89
CA LEU A 212 -0.24 -0.14 22.76
C LEU A 212 0.76 0.93 23.26
N ASP A 213 1.65 0.56 24.18
CA ASP A 213 2.66 1.44 24.79
C ASP A 213 3.99 0.71 25.06
N TYR A 214 4.51 -0.03 24.07
CA TYR A 214 5.77 -0.79 24.19
C TYR A 214 6.91 -0.30 23.28
N GLY A 215 6.73 0.87 22.66
CA GLY A 215 7.80 1.57 21.92
C GLY A 215 8.07 1.05 20.50
N GLY A 216 7.26 0.12 19.98
CA GLY A 216 7.09 -0.05 18.54
C GLY A 216 8.17 -0.76 17.75
N ARG A 217 8.78 -1.79 18.34
CA ARG A 217 9.77 -2.59 17.61
C ARG A 217 9.13 -3.78 16.89
N GLU A 218 8.02 -4.26 17.43
CA GLU A 218 7.24 -5.38 16.97
C GLU A 218 6.23 -4.91 15.92
N GLN A 219 6.02 -5.71 14.88
CA GLN A 219 4.87 -5.53 14.00
C GLN A 219 3.62 -6.06 14.71
N THR A 220 2.53 -5.30 14.66
CA THR A 220 1.31 -5.65 15.41
C THR A 220 0.10 -5.67 14.52
N PHE A 221 -0.73 -6.68 14.71
CA PHE A 221 -1.98 -6.91 14.00
C PHE A 221 -3.08 -6.93 15.05
N VAL A 222 -4.12 -6.13 14.85
CA VAL A 222 -5.24 -6.00 15.78
C VAL A 222 -6.53 -6.20 15.00
N ASN A 223 -7.32 -7.18 15.42
CA ASN A 223 -8.70 -7.38 15.00
C ASN A 223 -9.58 -7.01 16.19
N LEU A 224 -10.39 -5.95 16.08
CA LEU A 224 -11.28 -5.53 17.16
C LEU A 224 -12.58 -6.35 17.12
N GLY A 225 -13.07 -6.64 15.92
CA GLY A 225 -14.14 -7.60 15.70
C GLY A 225 -15.51 -6.93 15.72
N ALA A 226 -16.48 -7.48 16.46
CA ALA A 226 -17.85 -6.96 16.43
C ALA A 226 -18.17 -6.06 17.62
N GLY A 227 -18.42 -4.78 17.37
CA GLY A 227 -18.97 -3.81 18.28
C GLY A 227 -18.43 -2.42 18.01
N ASN A 228 -18.66 -1.48 18.94
CA ASN A 228 -18.14 -0.12 18.76
C ASN A 228 -16.86 -0.01 19.56
N ASP A 229 -15.74 -0.16 18.87
CA ASP A 229 -14.45 -0.42 19.46
C ASP A 229 -13.53 0.79 19.41
N ILE A 230 -12.46 0.68 20.19
CA ILE A 230 -11.53 1.76 20.41
C ILE A 230 -10.10 1.23 20.36
N PHE A 231 -9.31 1.72 19.41
CA PHE A 231 -7.89 1.40 19.28
C PHE A 231 -6.97 2.63 19.41
N TYR A 232 -5.93 2.50 20.25
CA TYR A 232 -4.87 3.49 20.40
C TYR A 232 -3.49 2.87 20.22
N GLY A 233 -2.92 3.13 19.05
CA GLY A 233 -1.57 2.77 18.67
C GLY A 233 -0.51 3.61 19.39
N GLY A 234 0.65 2.97 19.55
CA GLY A 234 1.84 3.55 20.13
C GLY A 234 2.84 3.98 19.04
N ALA A 235 4.10 3.65 19.25
CA ALA A 235 5.06 3.56 18.16
C ALA A 235 4.97 2.19 17.50
N GLY A 236 5.44 2.08 16.25
CA GLY A 236 5.65 0.82 15.55
C GLY A 236 4.77 0.65 14.32
N ARG A 237 4.96 -0.46 13.60
CA ARG A 237 4.08 -0.80 12.50
C ARG A 237 2.86 -1.54 13.01
N THR A 238 1.67 -0.99 12.78
CA THR A 238 0.41 -1.56 13.24
C THR A 238 -0.58 -1.68 12.09
N ASN A 239 -1.15 -2.86 11.94
CA ASN A 239 -2.30 -3.14 11.10
C ASN A 239 -3.53 -3.32 12.01
N VAL A 240 -4.59 -2.56 11.75
CA VAL A 240 -5.82 -2.60 12.55
C VAL A 240 -7.01 -2.87 11.63
N PHE A 241 -7.89 -3.76 12.06
CA PHE A 241 -9.18 -4.04 11.45
C PHE A 241 -10.23 -3.72 12.53
N GLY A 242 -11.11 -2.75 12.24
CA GLY A 242 -12.21 -2.35 13.10
C GLY A 242 -13.22 -3.49 13.22
N GLY A 243 -13.96 -3.71 12.13
CA GLY A 243 -14.87 -4.84 12.01
C GLY A 243 -16.31 -4.34 11.94
N ASP A 244 -17.22 -4.98 12.64
CA ASP A 244 -18.62 -4.56 12.62
C ASP A 244 -18.87 -3.53 13.72
N GLY A 245 -19.22 -2.30 13.38
CA GLY A 245 -19.65 -1.26 14.33
C GLY A 245 -18.96 0.07 14.06
N SER A 246 -19.24 1.07 14.90
CA SER A 246 -18.71 2.41 14.71
C SER A 246 -17.48 2.64 15.58
N ASP A 247 -16.30 2.49 14.98
CA ASP A 247 -15.03 2.37 15.66
C ASP A 247 -14.24 3.67 15.73
N ILE A 248 -13.37 3.76 16.73
CA ILE A 248 -12.43 4.87 16.89
C ILE A 248 -11.01 4.31 16.86
N ILE A 249 -10.30 4.56 15.76
CA ILE A 249 -8.96 4.03 15.52
C ILE A 249 -7.95 5.17 15.45
N ASN A 250 -6.94 5.14 16.31
CA ASN A 250 -5.77 6.01 16.25
C ASN A 250 -4.51 5.19 16.06
N LEU A 251 -3.82 5.30 14.92
CA LEU A 251 -2.66 4.44 14.61
C LEU A 251 -1.36 4.88 15.29
N GLY A 252 -1.31 6.10 15.84
CA GLY A 252 -0.15 6.58 16.58
C GLY A 252 1.01 6.99 15.68
N SER A 253 2.16 6.34 15.80
CA SER A 253 3.38 6.68 15.05
C SER A 253 4.04 5.45 14.47
N GLY A 254 4.65 5.59 13.30
CA GLY A 254 5.15 4.47 12.51
C GLY A 254 4.30 4.26 11.26
N ASP A 255 4.78 3.42 10.36
CA ASP A 255 4.05 3.09 9.15
C ASP A 255 2.88 2.17 9.52
N SER A 256 1.65 2.43 9.07
CA SER A 256 0.47 1.71 9.58
C SER A 256 -0.61 1.48 8.51
N TYR A 257 -1.48 0.51 8.80
CA TYR A 257 -2.62 0.11 7.99
C TYR A 257 -3.88 0.11 8.86
N ALA A 258 -5.00 0.63 8.36
CA ALA A 258 -6.30 0.49 9.00
C ALA A 258 -7.42 0.22 7.98
N GLU A 259 -8.34 -0.66 8.36
CA GLU A 259 -9.67 -0.81 7.78
C GLU A 259 -10.70 -0.56 8.89
N GLY A 260 -11.67 0.34 8.66
CA GLY A 260 -12.83 0.50 9.54
C GLY A 260 -13.80 -0.68 9.41
N ASN A 261 -14.07 -1.06 8.16
CA ASN A 261 -15.04 -2.09 7.75
C ASN A 261 -16.49 -1.57 7.84
N ASP A 262 -17.38 -2.21 8.60
CA ASP A 262 -18.81 -1.92 8.55
C ASP A 262 -19.23 -1.00 9.69
N GLY A 263 -19.56 0.26 9.40
CA GLY A 263 -20.08 1.21 10.38
C GLY A 263 -19.61 2.63 10.08
N ASN A 264 -19.94 3.59 10.96
CA ASN A 264 -19.46 4.96 10.78
C ASN A 264 -18.20 5.15 11.62
N ASP A 265 -17.04 5.06 10.99
CA ASP A 265 -15.77 4.97 11.67
C ASP A 265 -15.06 6.32 11.77
N PHE A 266 -14.31 6.50 12.85
CA PHE A 266 -13.37 7.60 13.01
C PHE A 266 -11.95 7.07 13.02
N ILE A 267 -11.22 7.29 11.93
CA ILE A 267 -9.85 6.77 11.78
C ILE A 267 -8.88 7.92 11.62
N THR A 268 -7.97 8.03 12.59
CA THR A 268 -6.80 8.89 12.49
C THR A 268 -5.57 8.03 12.29
N GLY A 269 -4.82 8.33 11.24
CA GLY A 269 -3.51 7.73 10.99
C GLY A 269 -2.50 8.13 12.04
N GLY A 270 -1.44 8.82 11.60
CA GLY A 270 -0.31 9.05 12.49
C GLY A 270 0.76 9.92 11.87
N THR A 271 1.97 9.82 12.42
CA THR A 271 3.14 10.55 11.91
C THR A 271 3.96 9.80 10.86
N GLY A 272 3.75 8.49 10.69
CA GLY A 272 4.41 7.68 9.65
C GLY A 272 3.55 7.51 8.41
N ASN A 273 4.00 6.73 7.42
CA ASN A 273 3.19 6.46 6.23
C ASN A 273 1.93 5.70 6.63
N THR A 274 0.79 5.97 6.00
CA THR A 274 -0.46 5.36 6.43
C THR A 274 -1.35 4.99 5.26
N VAL A 275 -1.95 3.81 5.33
CA VAL A 275 -3.05 3.38 4.46
C VAL A 275 -4.29 3.25 5.33
N ILE A 276 -5.39 3.88 4.93
CA ILE A 276 -6.67 3.86 5.63
C ILE A 276 -7.78 3.58 4.62
N TYR A 277 -8.60 2.58 4.89
CA TYR A 277 -9.91 2.39 4.27
C TYR A 277 -10.98 2.63 5.34
N GLY A 278 -11.99 3.45 5.03
CA GLY A 278 -13.19 3.61 5.85
C GLY A 278 -14.00 2.33 5.81
N GLY A 279 -14.57 2.03 4.63
CA GLY A 279 -15.29 0.79 4.39
C GLY A 279 -16.75 1.10 4.06
N LYS A 280 -17.71 0.46 4.72
CA LYS A 280 -19.12 0.78 4.56
C LYS A 280 -19.58 1.69 5.69
N GLY A 281 -20.06 2.88 5.35
CA GLY A 281 -20.68 3.79 6.31
C GLY A 281 -20.32 5.24 5.99
N SER A 282 -20.63 6.15 6.89
CA SER A 282 -20.27 7.57 6.75
C SER A 282 -19.10 7.86 7.67
N ASP A 283 -17.90 7.73 7.12
CA ASP A 283 -16.64 7.68 7.85
C ASP A 283 -15.97 9.04 7.95
N GLU A 284 -15.14 9.21 8.98
CA GLU A 284 -14.25 10.36 9.11
C GLU A 284 -12.79 9.90 9.14
N LEU A 285 -12.07 10.18 8.06
CA LEU A 285 -10.70 9.74 7.86
C LEU A 285 -9.73 10.92 7.95
N ARG A 286 -8.68 10.76 8.77
CA ARG A 286 -7.65 11.78 8.96
C ARG A 286 -6.27 11.18 8.80
N ALA A 287 -5.49 11.67 7.84
CA ALA A 287 -4.12 11.20 7.66
C ALA A 287 -3.24 11.48 8.89
N GLY A 288 -3.53 12.57 9.62
CA GLY A 288 -2.77 13.01 10.78
C GLY A 288 -1.60 13.95 10.45
N GLY A 289 -0.75 14.20 11.46
CA GLY A 289 0.46 15.01 11.31
C GLY A 289 1.62 14.24 10.66
N GLY A 290 2.85 14.72 10.84
CA GLY A 290 4.06 14.03 10.37
C GLY A 290 5.01 14.94 9.59
N PRO A 291 6.16 14.39 9.14
CA PRO A 291 7.11 15.10 8.29
C PRO A 291 6.58 15.26 6.87
N ASP A 292 7.12 16.22 6.11
CA ASP A 292 6.69 16.46 4.73
C ASP A 292 6.87 15.22 3.83
N ALA A 293 7.87 14.37 4.10
CA ALA A 293 8.14 13.16 3.32
C ALA A 293 7.09 12.03 3.51
N LYS A 294 6.21 12.15 4.51
CA LYS A 294 5.14 11.18 4.78
C LYS A 294 4.21 11.03 3.57
N ILE A 295 3.80 9.80 3.30
CA ILE A 295 2.79 9.46 2.31
C ILE A 295 1.57 8.84 3.02
N SER A 296 0.38 9.35 2.73
CA SER A 296 -0.88 8.81 3.23
C SER A 296 -1.83 8.47 2.08
N TYR A 297 -2.42 7.29 2.13
CA TYR A 297 -3.51 6.84 1.26
C TYR A 297 -4.77 6.70 2.10
N LEU A 298 -5.82 7.44 1.77
CA LEU A 298 -7.12 7.40 2.43
C LEU A 298 -8.20 7.13 1.38
N ASP A 299 -9.03 6.12 1.62
CA ASP A 299 -10.19 5.75 0.81
C ASP A 299 -11.42 5.72 1.71
N GLY A 300 -12.43 6.55 1.41
CA GLY A 300 -13.68 6.60 2.18
C GLY A 300 -14.45 5.28 2.11
N GLY A 301 -14.55 4.72 0.91
CA GLY A 301 -15.31 3.50 0.66
C GLY A 301 -16.74 3.82 0.23
N GLN A 302 -17.74 3.17 0.83
CA GLN A 302 -19.15 3.40 0.54
C GLN A 302 -19.81 4.26 1.60
N GLY A 303 -20.48 5.32 1.19
CA GLY A 303 -21.26 6.21 2.03
C GLY A 303 -20.78 7.65 1.89
N ASN A 304 -21.24 8.54 2.77
CA ASN A 304 -20.91 9.95 2.65
C ASN A 304 -19.77 10.28 3.62
N ASP A 305 -18.56 10.37 3.09
CA ASP A 305 -17.35 10.38 3.90
C ASP A 305 -16.76 11.78 4.08
N LEU A 306 -16.01 11.95 5.17
CA LEU A 306 -15.29 13.15 5.50
C LEU A 306 -13.79 12.88 5.59
N ILE A 307 -13.03 13.37 4.61
CA ILE A 307 -11.63 13.04 4.46
C ILE A 307 -10.74 14.26 4.67
N TYR A 308 -9.74 14.14 5.54
CA TYR A 308 -8.72 15.15 5.80
C TYR A 308 -7.32 14.61 5.54
N GLY A 309 -6.66 15.07 4.47
CA GLY A 309 -5.31 14.61 4.12
C GLY A 309 -4.19 15.20 4.98
N GLY A 310 -4.38 16.29 5.72
CA GLY A 310 -3.38 16.74 6.70
C GLY A 310 -1.98 17.00 6.12
N ARG A 311 -0.91 16.62 6.85
CA ARG A 311 0.48 16.90 6.47
C ARG A 311 1.08 15.82 5.57
N GLY A 312 2.01 16.23 4.72
CA GLY A 312 2.76 15.33 3.84
C GLY A 312 2.20 15.27 2.42
N ARG A 313 2.41 14.14 1.74
CA ARG A 313 1.78 13.83 0.46
C ARG A 313 0.60 12.90 0.70
N ASN A 314 -0.55 13.25 0.14
CA ASN A 314 -1.79 12.52 0.32
C ASN A 314 -2.36 12.05 -1.01
N ILE A 315 -2.86 10.82 -1.01
CA ILE A 315 -3.68 10.25 -2.05
C ILE A 315 -5.04 10.01 -1.39
N LEU A 316 -6.04 10.77 -1.84
CA LEU A 316 -7.37 10.78 -1.22
C LEU A 316 -8.40 10.29 -2.23
N HIS A 317 -9.21 9.34 -1.85
CA HIS A 317 -10.34 8.85 -2.64
C HIS A 317 -11.61 8.95 -1.82
N GLY A 318 -12.62 9.65 -2.33
CA GLY A 318 -13.94 9.75 -1.68
C GLY A 318 -14.61 8.39 -1.64
N GLY A 319 -14.66 7.71 -2.78
CA GLY A 319 -15.31 6.41 -2.90
C GLY A 319 -16.67 6.56 -3.56
N GLY A 320 -17.72 6.04 -2.94
CA GLY A 320 -19.08 6.16 -3.44
C GLY A 320 -20.01 6.82 -2.43
N GLY A 321 -20.59 7.95 -2.77
CA GLY A 321 -21.50 8.73 -1.94
C GLY A 321 -21.25 10.21 -2.15
N ASP A 322 -21.89 11.08 -1.38
CA ASP A 322 -21.67 12.52 -1.48
C ASP A 322 -20.58 12.94 -0.48
N ASP A 323 -19.33 12.99 -0.92
CA ASP A 323 -18.16 13.11 -0.03
C ASP A 323 -17.69 14.54 0.21
N ILE A 324 -17.02 14.76 1.34
CA ILE A 324 -16.33 16.02 1.66
C ILE A 324 -14.84 15.76 1.82
N ILE A 325 -14.04 16.26 0.88
CA ILE A 325 -12.59 16.05 0.86
C ILE A 325 -11.86 17.37 1.13
N ASN A 326 -11.07 17.37 2.20
CA ASN A 326 -10.16 18.45 2.55
C ASN A 326 -8.70 17.98 2.36
N GLY A 327 -8.07 18.45 1.29
CA GLY A 327 -6.76 17.95 0.84
C GLY A 327 -5.66 18.02 1.91
N GLY A 328 -5.31 19.22 2.37
CA GLY A 328 -4.11 19.45 3.18
C GLY A 328 -2.92 19.90 2.34
N ASP A 329 -1.71 19.41 2.64
CA ASP A 329 -0.45 19.98 2.13
C ASP A 329 -0.20 19.71 0.62
N ARG A 330 -0.15 18.45 0.17
CA ARG A 330 0.12 18.07 -1.23
C ARG A 330 -0.69 16.86 -1.61
N ASN A 331 -1.58 16.99 -2.60
CA ASN A 331 -2.66 16.03 -2.79
C ASN A 331 -2.81 15.57 -4.23
N VAL A 332 -3.07 14.27 -4.40
CA VAL A 332 -3.79 13.71 -5.54
C VAL A 332 -5.14 13.23 -5.01
N ILE A 333 -6.22 13.82 -5.52
CA ILE A 333 -7.58 13.61 -5.04
C ILE A 333 -8.40 12.96 -6.14
N TYR A 334 -9.15 11.94 -5.80
CA TYR A 334 -10.11 11.25 -6.62
C TYR A 334 -11.46 11.40 -5.93
N THR A 335 -12.41 12.10 -6.55
CA THR A 335 -13.68 12.39 -5.85
C THR A 335 -14.53 11.13 -5.71
N GLY A 336 -14.56 10.29 -6.74
CA GLY A 336 -15.36 9.07 -6.71
C GLY A 336 -16.72 9.26 -7.39
N ARG A 337 -17.70 8.47 -6.96
CA ARG A 337 -19.09 8.58 -7.41
C ARG A 337 -19.90 9.37 -6.40
N GLY A 338 -20.76 10.25 -6.91
CA GLY A 338 -21.71 11.00 -6.10
C GLY A 338 -21.46 12.49 -6.31
N GLN A 339 -22.02 13.34 -5.46
CA GLN A 339 -21.85 14.79 -5.53
C GLN A 339 -20.86 15.27 -4.48
N ASP A 340 -19.60 15.31 -4.88
CA ASP A 340 -18.51 15.53 -3.94
C ASP A 340 -18.17 17.01 -3.77
N THR A 341 -17.65 17.39 -2.61
CA THR A 341 -17.14 18.73 -2.33
C THR A 341 -15.67 18.68 -1.97
N VAL A 342 -14.85 19.38 -2.76
CA VAL A 342 -13.39 19.40 -2.56
C VAL A 342 -12.91 20.77 -2.14
N THR A 343 -12.10 20.79 -1.08
CA THR A 343 -11.31 21.97 -0.67
C THR A 343 -9.83 21.65 -0.68
N THR A 344 -9.04 22.47 -1.38
CA THR A 344 -7.58 22.36 -1.41
C THR A 344 -6.93 23.71 -1.11
N TYR A 345 -5.69 23.67 -0.61
CA TYR A 345 -4.93 24.89 -0.29
C TYR A 345 -3.68 25.05 -1.15
N ASN A 346 -3.23 23.98 -1.80
CA ASN A 346 -2.04 23.99 -2.64
C ASN A 346 -2.41 24.05 -4.13
N PRO A 347 -1.91 25.04 -4.90
CA PRO A 347 -2.22 25.16 -6.32
C PRO A 347 -1.62 24.05 -7.19
N SER A 348 -0.68 23.26 -6.66
CA SER A 348 -0.04 22.12 -7.33
C SER A 348 -0.75 20.79 -7.08
N ASP A 349 -1.86 20.80 -6.33
CA ASP A 349 -2.68 19.60 -6.16
C ASP A 349 -3.23 19.10 -7.50
N ILE A 350 -3.69 17.87 -7.51
CA ILE A 350 -4.35 17.22 -8.64
C ILE A 350 -5.70 16.73 -8.13
N VAL A 351 -6.79 17.07 -8.83
CA VAL A 351 -8.14 16.64 -8.46
C VAL A 351 -8.79 16.00 -9.68
N TYR A 352 -9.04 14.70 -9.62
CA TYR A 352 -9.88 13.98 -10.58
C TYR A 352 -11.31 13.97 -10.07
N GLY A 353 -12.24 14.49 -10.87
CA GLY A 353 -13.65 14.45 -10.52
C GLY A 353 -14.60 14.77 -11.65
N GLN A 354 -15.89 14.68 -11.37
CA GLN A 354 -16.96 14.68 -12.34
C GLN A 354 -17.48 16.09 -12.62
N ARG A 355 -17.42 16.49 -13.90
CA ARG A 355 -17.83 17.84 -14.32
C ARG A 355 -19.34 18.04 -14.16
N GLY A 356 -19.72 19.08 -13.41
CA GLY A 356 -21.13 19.46 -13.25
C GLY A 356 -21.90 18.56 -12.27
N VAL A 357 -21.19 17.65 -11.59
CA VAL A 357 -21.69 16.86 -10.47
C VAL A 357 -21.01 17.38 -9.20
N ASP A 358 -19.68 17.43 -9.20
CA ASP A 358 -18.91 17.82 -8.02
C ASP A 358 -18.79 19.34 -7.87
N ASN A 359 -18.56 19.75 -6.63
CA ASN A 359 -18.34 21.12 -6.21
C ASN A 359 -16.84 21.40 -5.97
N PHE A 360 -16.23 22.11 -6.90
CA PHE A 360 -14.81 22.52 -6.83
C PHE A 360 -14.60 23.97 -6.38
N ASN A 361 -15.60 24.64 -5.79
CA ASN A 361 -15.47 26.03 -5.35
C ASN A 361 -14.37 26.23 -4.29
N GLY A 362 -14.06 25.18 -3.51
CA GLY A 362 -12.99 25.16 -2.52
C GLY A 362 -11.61 24.81 -3.09
N VAL A 363 -11.49 24.46 -4.37
CA VAL A 363 -10.20 24.08 -4.97
C VAL A 363 -9.38 25.32 -5.27
N ARG A 364 -8.14 25.37 -4.75
CA ARG A 364 -7.27 26.56 -4.82
C ARG A 364 -6.97 27.03 -6.25
N SER A 365 -6.81 26.09 -7.17
CA SER A 365 -6.44 26.35 -8.56
C SER A 365 -7.39 25.58 -9.47
N PRO A 366 -8.28 26.22 -10.25
CA PRO A 366 -9.14 25.50 -11.18
C PRO A 366 -8.38 24.63 -12.20
N ALA A 367 -7.12 24.97 -12.48
CA ALA A 367 -6.25 24.18 -13.38
C ALA A 367 -5.79 22.84 -12.78
N SER A 368 -5.95 22.62 -11.47
CA SER A 368 -5.68 21.30 -10.85
C SER A 368 -6.78 20.28 -11.14
N VAL A 369 -7.96 20.72 -11.57
CA VAL A 369 -9.11 19.85 -11.78
C VAL A 369 -9.03 19.18 -13.15
N ARG A 370 -9.04 17.85 -13.13
CA ARG A 370 -9.05 16.95 -14.28
C ARG A 370 -10.41 16.28 -14.31
N HIS A 371 -11.21 16.61 -15.32
CA HIS A 371 -12.55 16.06 -15.41
C HIS A 371 -12.51 14.62 -15.94
N LEU A 372 -13.07 13.70 -15.16
CA LEU A 372 -13.19 12.30 -15.50
C LEU A 372 -14.67 11.89 -15.46
N GLY A 373 -15.09 11.08 -16.42
CA GLY A 373 -16.45 10.52 -16.42
C GLY A 373 -16.54 9.31 -15.50
N ALA A 374 -17.73 9.07 -14.95
CA ALA A 374 -18.00 7.82 -14.24
C ALA A 374 -17.70 6.60 -15.13
N SER A 375 -17.12 5.56 -14.53
CA SER A 375 -16.79 4.31 -15.20
C SER A 375 -17.47 3.13 -14.51
N SER A 376 -17.89 2.17 -15.32
CA SER A 376 -18.38 0.85 -14.88
C SER A 376 -17.44 -0.28 -15.34
N ASN A 377 -16.22 0.05 -15.75
CA ASN A 377 -15.25 -0.93 -16.23
C ASN A 377 -14.80 -1.86 -15.09
N GLY A 378 -14.22 -3.00 -15.46
CA GLY A 378 -13.78 -4.06 -14.55
C GLY A 378 -14.87 -5.10 -14.27
N SER A 379 -15.95 -5.08 -15.04
CA SER A 379 -17.07 -6.03 -14.93
C SER A 379 -16.68 -7.49 -15.18
N SER A 380 -15.55 -7.73 -15.86
CA SER A 380 -15.01 -9.07 -16.12
C SER A 380 -14.20 -9.64 -14.94
N ILE A 381 -13.95 -8.84 -13.89
CA ILE A 381 -13.25 -9.28 -12.68
C ILE A 381 -14.28 -9.89 -11.71
N LYS A 382 -13.98 -11.10 -11.21
CA LYS A 382 -14.81 -11.83 -10.25
C LYS A 382 -14.03 -12.01 -8.95
N ILE A 383 -14.53 -11.45 -7.86
CA ILE A 383 -13.86 -11.47 -6.57
C ILE A 383 -14.35 -12.68 -5.74
N LYS A 384 -13.43 -13.37 -5.07
CA LYS A 384 -13.70 -14.51 -4.18
C LYS A 384 -12.82 -14.44 -2.94
N GLY A 385 -13.43 -14.41 -1.76
CA GLY A 385 -12.73 -14.38 -0.48
C GLY A 385 -13.73 -14.18 0.66
N SER A 386 -13.20 -13.76 1.81
CA SER A 386 -13.96 -13.18 2.93
C SER A 386 -14.77 -11.95 2.49
N GLU A 387 -15.78 -11.57 3.29
CA GLU A 387 -16.61 -10.39 3.02
C GLU A 387 -15.76 -9.11 3.05
N ASP A 388 -14.91 -8.97 4.06
CA ASP A 388 -13.86 -7.97 4.17
C ASP A 388 -13.00 -7.85 2.90
N PHE A 389 -12.48 -8.99 2.41
CA PHE A 389 -11.65 -9.00 1.20
C PHE A 389 -12.45 -8.53 -0.01
N ILE A 390 -13.70 -8.97 -0.15
CA ILE A 390 -14.56 -8.54 -1.25
C ILE A 390 -14.80 -7.03 -1.19
N GLN A 391 -15.12 -6.50 -0.02
CA GLN A 391 -15.32 -5.07 0.20
C GLN A 391 -14.04 -4.28 -0.16
N ASN A 392 -12.90 -4.62 0.44
CA ASN A 392 -11.63 -3.96 0.18
C ASN A 392 -11.24 -3.98 -1.31
N MET A 393 -11.49 -5.09 -2.01
CA MET A 393 -11.21 -5.20 -3.44
C MET A 393 -12.19 -4.39 -4.29
N GLU A 394 -13.46 -4.28 -3.92
CA GLU A 394 -14.39 -3.38 -4.60
C GLU A 394 -13.99 -1.91 -4.43
N ASP A 395 -13.50 -1.51 -3.26
CA ASP A 395 -12.98 -0.14 -3.03
C ASP A 395 -11.75 0.14 -3.89
N ASN A 396 -10.80 -0.80 -3.97
CA ASN A 396 -9.66 -0.68 -4.88
C ASN A 396 -10.09 -0.61 -6.36
N LEU A 397 -11.08 -1.39 -6.78
CA LEU A 397 -11.63 -1.31 -8.14
C LEU A 397 -12.35 0.02 -8.37
N GLU A 398 -13.05 0.56 -7.36
CA GLU A 398 -13.69 1.87 -7.45
C GLU A 398 -12.65 3.00 -7.59
N PHE A 399 -11.56 2.96 -6.81
CA PHE A 399 -10.41 3.84 -7.00
C PHE A 399 -9.89 3.77 -8.44
N LEU A 400 -9.72 2.57 -9.00
CA LEU A 400 -9.30 2.41 -10.39
C LEU A 400 -10.34 2.94 -11.40
N ARG A 401 -11.64 2.83 -11.11
CA ARG A 401 -12.70 3.45 -11.92
C ARG A 401 -12.67 4.98 -11.82
N SER A 402 -12.13 5.55 -10.74
CA SER A 402 -11.91 6.99 -10.56
C SER A 402 -10.56 7.48 -11.11
N SER A 403 -9.68 6.58 -11.54
CA SER A 403 -8.36 6.88 -12.11
C SER A 403 -8.37 6.82 -13.64
N PRO A 404 -7.83 7.79 -14.39
CA PRO A 404 -7.68 7.66 -15.84
C PRO A 404 -6.86 6.43 -16.27
N THR A 405 -5.75 6.16 -15.57
CA THR A 405 -4.89 5.00 -15.77
C THR A 405 -5.65 3.71 -15.42
N GLY A 406 -6.35 3.71 -14.27
CA GLY A 406 -7.24 2.63 -13.85
C GLY A 406 -8.35 2.32 -14.84
N GLN A 407 -9.08 3.33 -15.33
CA GLN A 407 -10.14 3.16 -16.32
C GLN A 407 -9.62 2.52 -17.61
N GLY A 408 -8.42 2.91 -18.06
CA GLY A 408 -7.75 2.32 -19.22
C GLY A 408 -7.41 0.84 -19.01
N MET A 409 -6.83 0.50 -17.85
CA MET A 409 -6.54 -0.88 -17.46
C MET A 409 -7.82 -1.72 -17.41
N LEU A 410 -8.83 -1.26 -16.66
CA LEU A 410 -10.08 -2.00 -16.49
C LEU A 410 -10.83 -2.19 -17.81
N ALA A 411 -10.78 -1.21 -18.73
CA ALA A 411 -11.36 -1.35 -20.07
C ALA A 411 -10.66 -2.44 -20.90
N GLU A 412 -9.33 -2.51 -20.81
CA GLU A 412 -8.56 -3.57 -21.49
C GLU A 412 -8.89 -4.94 -20.91
N ILE A 413 -8.99 -5.04 -19.58
CA ILE A 413 -9.39 -6.24 -18.86
C ILE A 413 -10.79 -6.72 -19.28
N ASP A 414 -11.76 -5.82 -19.44
CA ASP A 414 -13.09 -6.14 -19.95
C ASP A 414 -13.08 -6.62 -21.41
N SER A 415 -12.06 -6.26 -22.19
CA SER A 415 -11.91 -6.67 -23.58
C SER A 415 -11.27 -8.06 -23.76
N LEU A 416 -10.67 -8.61 -22.69
CA LEU A 416 -10.03 -9.92 -22.72
C LEU A 416 -11.05 -11.04 -22.95
N ALA A 417 -10.58 -12.13 -23.58
CA ALA A 417 -11.44 -13.27 -23.92
C ALA A 417 -11.96 -14.03 -22.69
N ALA A 418 -11.20 -14.02 -21.59
CA ALA A 418 -11.53 -14.72 -20.35
C ALA A 418 -11.67 -13.72 -19.20
N PRO A 419 -12.71 -13.86 -18.36
CA PRO A 419 -12.82 -13.08 -17.12
C PRO A 419 -11.70 -13.47 -16.14
N ILE A 420 -11.35 -12.56 -15.25
CA ILE A 420 -10.32 -12.78 -14.22
C ILE A 420 -10.99 -13.15 -12.90
N THR A 421 -10.46 -14.15 -12.21
CA THR A 421 -10.84 -14.41 -10.82
C THR A 421 -9.81 -13.77 -9.89
N LEU A 422 -10.23 -12.79 -9.09
CA LEU A 422 -9.47 -12.22 -8.00
C LEU A 422 -9.77 -13.03 -6.73
N ARG A 423 -8.74 -13.60 -6.11
CA ARG A 423 -8.85 -14.51 -4.97
C ARG A 423 -8.04 -14.00 -3.79
N GLU A 424 -8.60 -14.10 -2.61
CA GLU A 424 -7.91 -13.76 -1.37
C GLU A 424 -6.65 -14.61 -1.18
N GLY A 425 -5.54 -13.94 -0.91
CA GLY A 425 -4.26 -14.51 -0.55
C GLY A 425 -3.86 -14.07 0.86
N LEU A 426 -3.13 -14.95 1.55
CA LEU A 426 -2.62 -14.68 2.89
C LEU A 426 -1.14 -14.30 2.90
N ASP A 427 -0.42 -14.60 1.82
CA ASP A 427 1.03 -14.42 1.70
C ASP A 427 1.38 -13.80 0.34
N GLY A 428 1.15 -12.49 0.20
CA GLY A 428 1.49 -11.72 -0.99
C GLY A 428 0.47 -11.77 -2.13
N SER A 429 0.87 -11.19 -3.26
CA SER A 429 0.05 -11.08 -4.47
C SER A 429 0.75 -11.72 -5.65
N SER A 430 -0.01 -12.40 -6.52
CA SER A 430 0.53 -13.07 -7.70
C SER A 430 -0.51 -13.35 -8.79
N TYR A 431 -0.10 -13.22 -10.04
CA TYR A 431 -0.87 -13.64 -11.20
C TYR A 431 -0.56 -15.09 -11.63
N HIS A 432 -1.63 -15.82 -11.99
CA HIS A 432 -1.57 -17.16 -12.56
C HIS A 432 -2.32 -17.22 -13.89
N HIS A 433 -1.63 -17.68 -14.94
CA HIS A 433 -2.20 -17.80 -16.28
C HIS A 433 -3.35 -18.81 -16.37
N ARG A 434 -3.42 -19.75 -15.42
CA ARG A 434 -4.50 -20.74 -15.25
C ARG A 434 -4.73 -20.95 -13.75
N ASP A 435 -5.88 -21.51 -13.40
CA ASP A 435 -6.24 -21.82 -12.02
C ASP A 435 -5.15 -22.62 -11.29
N PRO A 436 -4.55 -22.06 -10.22
CA PRO A 436 -3.45 -22.70 -9.51
C PRO A 436 -3.88 -23.89 -8.64
N ASP A 437 -5.20 -24.11 -8.42
CA ASP A 437 -5.69 -25.31 -7.72
C ASP A 437 -5.55 -26.58 -8.58
N SER A 438 -5.08 -26.43 -9.82
CA SER A 438 -4.54 -27.49 -10.67
C SER A 438 -3.05 -27.24 -10.94
N PRO A 439 -2.18 -27.29 -9.92
CA PRO A 439 -0.80 -26.84 -10.08
C PRO A 439 -0.05 -27.79 -11.02
N PRO A 440 0.74 -27.24 -11.95
CA PRO A 440 1.64 -28.03 -12.79
C PRO A 440 2.71 -28.66 -11.89
N SER A 441 3.29 -29.80 -12.30
CA SER A 441 4.34 -30.42 -11.48
C SER A 441 5.53 -29.46 -11.31
N PRO A 442 6.35 -29.56 -10.24
CA PRO A 442 7.52 -28.69 -10.06
C PRO A 442 8.52 -28.70 -11.22
N GLN A 443 8.54 -29.79 -11.99
CA GLN A 443 9.37 -29.94 -13.20
C GLN A 443 8.74 -29.23 -14.41
N ASP A 444 7.42 -29.03 -14.39
CA ASP A 444 6.68 -28.26 -15.38
C ASP A 444 6.78 -26.76 -15.08
N ALA A 445 6.74 -26.32 -13.81
CA ALA A 445 6.78 -24.90 -13.42
C ALA A 445 7.92 -24.10 -14.08
N ASN A 446 9.16 -24.64 -14.08
CA ASN A 446 10.31 -24.03 -14.76
C ASN A 446 10.25 -24.09 -16.30
N ARG A 447 9.47 -25.02 -16.87
CA ARG A 447 9.20 -25.12 -18.30
C ARG A 447 8.08 -24.18 -18.76
N LEU A 448 7.19 -23.76 -17.86
CA LEU A 448 6.07 -22.86 -18.20
C LEU A 448 6.54 -21.43 -18.43
N GLU A 449 7.56 -21.01 -17.68
CA GLU A 449 8.24 -19.75 -17.95
C GLU A 449 8.83 -19.82 -19.36
N ASN A 450 8.42 -18.88 -20.22
CA ASN A 450 8.79 -18.80 -21.64
C ASN A 450 8.02 -19.74 -22.59
N ASP A 451 7.03 -20.50 -22.11
CA ASP A 451 6.19 -21.35 -22.97
C ASP A 451 5.03 -20.55 -23.60
N PRO A 452 4.89 -20.54 -24.94
CA PRO A 452 3.74 -19.93 -25.62
C PRO A 452 2.39 -20.43 -25.13
N ALA A 453 2.27 -21.66 -24.63
CA ALA A 453 1.02 -22.18 -24.07
C ALA A 453 0.57 -21.47 -22.78
N TYR A 454 1.47 -20.68 -22.17
CA TYR A 454 1.25 -19.87 -20.97
C TYR A 454 1.33 -18.38 -21.24
N GLY A 455 1.12 -17.99 -22.50
CA GLY A 455 1.03 -16.59 -22.92
C GLY A 455 2.37 -15.90 -23.16
N PHE A 456 3.48 -16.64 -23.23
CA PHE A 456 4.76 -16.05 -23.61
C PHE A 456 4.89 -15.86 -25.12
N ILE A 457 5.52 -14.75 -25.51
CA ILE A 457 5.86 -14.48 -26.90
C ILE A 457 6.92 -15.45 -27.37
N SER A 458 6.75 -15.98 -28.58
CA SER A 458 7.77 -16.81 -29.24
C SER A 458 7.87 -16.47 -30.70
N ASN A 459 9.11 -16.26 -31.17
CA ASN A 459 9.43 -15.90 -32.56
C ASN A 459 8.62 -14.69 -33.09
N GLY A 460 8.39 -13.69 -32.23
CA GLY A 460 7.63 -12.49 -32.58
C GLY A 460 6.11 -12.70 -32.72
N VAL A 461 5.60 -13.85 -32.29
CA VAL A 461 4.17 -14.20 -32.29
C VAL A 461 3.66 -14.30 -30.86
N ARG A 462 2.42 -13.85 -30.64
CA ARG A 462 1.74 -13.96 -29.35
C ARG A 462 1.59 -15.43 -28.93
N GLY A 463 1.72 -15.67 -27.63
CA GLY A 463 1.35 -16.94 -27.02
C GLY A 463 -0.16 -17.14 -26.96
N ALA A 464 -0.58 -18.27 -26.38
CA ALA A 464 -1.97 -18.58 -26.09
C ALA A 464 -2.53 -17.60 -25.03
N PRO A 465 -3.69 -16.98 -25.28
CA PRO A 465 -4.45 -16.27 -24.26
C PRO A 465 -4.81 -17.15 -23.07
N ALA A 466 -4.81 -16.56 -21.87
CA ALA A 466 -5.34 -17.22 -20.67
C ALA A 466 -6.82 -17.56 -20.84
N THR A 467 -7.23 -18.72 -20.32
CA THR A 467 -8.63 -19.20 -20.39
C THR A 467 -9.36 -19.18 -19.06
N ASN A 468 -8.62 -19.24 -17.94
CA ASN A 468 -9.16 -19.10 -16.59
C ASN A 468 -8.08 -18.48 -15.67
N PRO A 469 -7.71 -17.20 -15.90
CA PRO A 469 -6.68 -16.54 -15.11
C PRO A 469 -7.14 -16.29 -13.68
N VAL A 470 -6.22 -16.45 -12.73
CA VAL A 470 -6.43 -16.18 -11.30
C VAL A 470 -5.38 -15.20 -10.81
N LEU A 471 -5.83 -14.18 -10.09
CA LEU A 471 -5.01 -13.19 -9.41
C LEU A 471 -5.19 -13.43 -7.91
N ILE A 472 -4.12 -13.78 -7.20
CA ILE A 472 -4.11 -13.89 -5.73
C ILE A 472 -3.68 -12.55 -5.16
N HIS A 473 -4.37 -12.01 -4.16
CA HIS A 473 -4.05 -10.71 -3.59
C HIS A 473 -4.19 -10.68 -2.07
N GLU A 474 -3.22 -10.05 -1.41
CA GLU A 474 -3.22 -9.84 0.04
C GLU A 474 -3.63 -8.39 0.35
N ARG A 475 -4.79 -8.20 0.99
CA ARG A 475 -5.39 -6.87 1.23
C ARG A 475 -4.50 -5.91 2.02
N SER A 476 -3.77 -6.42 3.02
CA SER A 476 -3.00 -5.58 3.95
C SER A 476 -1.52 -5.41 3.58
N PHE A 477 -1.13 -5.87 2.39
CA PHE A 477 0.27 -5.83 1.98
C PHE A 477 0.71 -4.39 1.71
N ILE A 478 1.44 -3.81 2.67
CA ILE A 478 2.20 -2.58 2.48
C ILE A 478 3.66 -2.94 2.24
N THR A 479 4.21 -2.53 1.09
CA THR A 479 5.65 -2.63 0.82
C THR A 479 6.41 -1.74 1.82
N PRO A 480 7.22 -2.32 2.73
CA PRO A 480 7.98 -1.55 3.72
C PRO A 480 8.85 -0.49 3.04
N GLY A 481 8.84 0.76 3.53
CA GLY A 481 9.79 1.81 3.10
C GLY A 481 9.46 2.52 1.78
N HIS A 482 8.48 2.07 0.99
CA HIS A 482 8.16 2.67 -0.31
C HIS A 482 6.81 3.40 -0.37
N GLY A 483 5.93 3.23 0.63
CA GLY A 483 4.68 3.98 0.74
C GLY A 483 3.75 3.80 -0.47
N ARG A 484 3.84 2.66 -1.16
CA ARG A 484 2.95 2.31 -2.29
C ARG A 484 1.61 1.84 -1.71
N PRO A 485 0.47 2.41 -2.11
CA PRO A 485 -0.82 1.94 -1.64
C PRO A 485 -1.12 0.54 -2.21
N PRO A 486 -1.94 -0.29 -1.53
CA PRO A 486 -2.33 -1.62 -2.01
C PRO A 486 -2.86 -1.64 -3.45
N ALA A 487 -3.57 -0.58 -3.86
CA ALA A 487 -4.05 -0.41 -5.23
C ALA A 487 -2.94 -0.49 -6.30
N VAL A 488 -1.71 -0.06 -6.00
CA VAL A 488 -0.56 -0.17 -6.92
C VAL A 488 -0.12 -1.63 -7.09
N ILE A 489 -0.17 -2.42 -6.01
CA ILE A 489 0.15 -3.85 -6.06
C ILE A 489 -0.92 -4.59 -6.85
N LEU A 490 -2.21 -4.29 -6.64
CA LEU A 490 -3.28 -4.84 -7.47
C LEU A 490 -3.09 -4.46 -8.95
N TYR A 491 -2.74 -3.20 -9.23
CA TYR A 491 -2.51 -2.72 -10.59
C TYR A 491 -1.33 -3.41 -11.29
N HIS A 492 -0.28 -3.76 -10.53
CA HIS A 492 0.83 -4.56 -11.03
C HIS A 492 0.34 -5.93 -11.50
N GLU A 493 -0.42 -6.63 -10.66
CA GLU A 493 -0.96 -7.94 -11.01
C GLU A 493 -2.00 -7.90 -12.15
N LEU A 494 -2.78 -6.83 -12.25
CA LEU A 494 -3.64 -6.58 -13.42
C LEU A 494 -2.83 -6.38 -14.71
N SER A 495 -1.64 -5.80 -14.63
CA SER A 495 -0.73 -5.68 -15.77
C SER A 495 -0.27 -7.06 -16.27
N HIS A 496 -0.02 -8.00 -15.36
CA HIS A 496 0.21 -9.40 -15.72
C HIS A 496 -1.03 -10.06 -16.32
N ALA A 497 -2.22 -9.73 -15.82
CA ALA A 497 -3.47 -10.26 -16.38
C ALA A 497 -3.72 -9.81 -17.82
N VAL A 498 -3.44 -8.53 -18.15
CA VAL A 498 -3.44 -8.06 -19.55
C VAL A 498 -2.45 -8.88 -20.38
N ASN A 499 -1.22 -9.06 -19.91
CA ASN A 499 -0.20 -9.81 -20.64
C ASN A 499 -0.61 -11.27 -20.89
N GLY A 500 -1.14 -11.93 -19.87
CA GLY A 500 -1.60 -13.31 -19.97
C GLY A 500 -2.84 -13.47 -20.83
N GLY A 501 -3.82 -12.58 -20.71
CA GLY A 501 -5.02 -12.57 -21.54
C GLY A 501 -4.76 -12.26 -23.00
N GLN A 502 -3.68 -11.53 -23.31
CA GLN A 502 -3.27 -11.22 -24.67
C GLN A 502 -2.20 -12.18 -25.25
N GLY A 503 -1.61 -13.02 -24.41
CA GLY A 503 -0.48 -13.87 -24.79
C GLY A 503 0.79 -13.08 -25.13
N THR A 504 1.11 -12.06 -24.33
CA THR A 504 2.23 -11.13 -24.58
C THR A 504 3.29 -11.07 -23.49
N PHE A 505 3.41 -12.10 -22.65
CA PHE A 505 4.51 -12.15 -21.68
C PHE A 505 5.87 -12.16 -22.37
N LEU A 506 6.78 -11.31 -21.90
CA LEU A 506 8.17 -11.29 -22.36
C LEU A 506 8.97 -12.41 -21.69
N PRO A 507 9.56 -13.34 -22.46
CA PRO A 507 10.41 -14.38 -21.90
C PRO A 507 11.78 -13.84 -21.49
N GLY A 508 12.45 -14.57 -20.60
CA GLY A 508 13.85 -14.37 -20.22
C GLY A 508 14.08 -13.35 -19.11
N TYR A 509 15.34 -12.90 -19.03
CA TYR A 509 15.85 -12.07 -17.94
C TYR A 509 16.66 -10.89 -18.49
N THR A 510 16.64 -9.78 -17.76
CA THR A 510 17.47 -8.60 -18.02
C THR A 510 18.50 -8.45 -16.91
N PHE A 511 19.77 -8.31 -17.28
CA PHE A 511 20.82 -7.97 -16.32
C PHE A 511 20.71 -6.50 -15.93
N VAL A 512 20.65 -6.22 -14.63
CA VAL A 512 20.47 -4.86 -14.08
C VAL A 512 21.64 -4.39 -13.21
N GLY A 513 22.66 -5.23 -13.03
CA GLY A 513 23.88 -4.87 -12.32
C GLY A 513 23.64 -4.44 -10.87
N HIS A 514 22.73 -5.10 -10.16
CA HIS A 514 22.53 -4.87 -8.72
C HIS A 514 23.78 -5.32 -7.93
N PRO A 515 24.20 -4.57 -6.87
CA PRO A 515 25.38 -4.93 -6.08
C PRO A 515 25.27 -6.29 -5.38
N ASP A 516 24.07 -6.63 -4.92
CA ASP A 516 23.76 -8.00 -4.48
C ASP A 516 23.54 -8.89 -5.72
N PRO A 517 24.34 -9.96 -5.88
CA PRO A 517 24.24 -10.88 -7.02
C PRO A 517 22.89 -11.59 -7.12
N ASN A 518 22.14 -11.73 -6.01
CA ASN A 518 20.81 -12.35 -6.02
C ASN A 518 19.78 -11.51 -6.79
N PHE A 519 19.99 -10.20 -6.89
CA PHE A 519 19.11 -9.25 -7.59
C PHE A 519 19.75 -8.70 -8.87
N ALA A 520 20.87 -9.27 -9.33
CA ALA A 520 21.58 -8.80 -10.52
C ALA A 520 20.82 -9.07 -11.83
N TRP A 521 19.84 -9.98 -11.80
CA TRP A 521 18.97 -10.35 -12.90
C TRP A 521 17.51 -10.20 -12.51
N GLU A 522 16.74 -9.59 -13.39
CA GLU A 522 15.30 -9.42 -13.20
C GLU A 522 14.54 -10.11 -14.32
N ARG A 523 13.41 -10.73 -13.96
CA ARG A 523 12.51 -11.39 -14.92
C ARG A 523 11.92 -10.35 -15.87
N ASN A 524 11.91 -10.65 -17.17
CA ASN A 524 11.39 -9.72 -18.17
C ASN A 524 9.88 -9.47 -18.01
N LEU A 525 9.11 -10.46 -17.59
CA LEU A 525 7.68 -10.31 -17.31
C LEU A 525 7.42 -9.30 -16.18
N GLU A 526 8.24 -9.29 -15.13
CA GLU A 526 8.10 -8.36 -14.03
C GLU A 526 8.49 -6.94 -14.45
N ARG A 527 9.64 -6.80 -15.14
CA ARG A 527 10.03 -5.52 -15.72
C ARG A 527 8.99 -4.99 -16.71
N GLN A 528 8.37 -5.87 -17.50
CA GLN A 528 7.30 -5.53 -18.42
C GLN A 528 6.09 -4.94 -17.70
N ALA A 529 5.64 -5.57 -16.59
CA ALA A 529 4.53 -5.10 -15.78
C ALA A 529 4.84 -3.80 -15.02
N VAL A 530 6.08 -3.62 -14.55
CA VAL A 530 6.51 -2.35 -13.93
C VAL A 530 6.57 -1.21 -14.96
N GLY A 531 6.91 -1.52 -16.22
CA GLY A 531 7.16 -0.52 -17.26
C GLY A 531 8.65 -0.17 -17.39
N LEU A 532 9.52 -1.15 -17.20
CA LEU A 532 10.98 -1.03 -17.27
C LEU A 532 11.53 -1.67 -18.56
N PRO A 533 12.51 -1.05 -19.24
CA PRO A 533 13.13 -1.62 -20.43
C PRO A 533 13.70 -3.02 -20.19
N THR A 534 13.49 -3.95 -21.12
CA THR A 534 14.08 -5.29 -21.08
C THR A 534 15.09 -5.52 -22.19
N SER A 535 15.90 -6.58 -22.06
CA SER A 535 16.82 -7.09 -23.07
C SER A 535 16.11 -7.82 -24.24
N HIS A 536 14.79 -8.01 -24.14
CA HIS A 536 14.00 -8.65 -25.19
C HIS A 536 13.87 -7.76 -26.44
N GLN A 537 13.66 -8.36 -27.61
CA GLN A 537 13.37 -7.59 -28.82
C GLN A 537 12.05 -6.82 -28.68
N PRO A 538 11.93 -5.58 -29.22
CA PRO A 538 10.69 -4.82 -29.15
C PRO A 538 9.50 -5.57 -29.75
N PHE A 539 8.36 -5.48 -29.09
CA PHE A 539 7.11 -6.12 -29.49
C PHE A 539 5.95 -5.11 -29.49
N GLN A 540 5.02 -5.27 -30.42
CA GLN A 540 3.81 -4.46 -30.49
C GLN A 540 2.71 -5.09 -29.61
N PHE A 541 2.70 -4.70 -28.33
CA PHE A 541 1.81 -5.26 -27.30
C PHE A 541 0.34 -4.99 -27.54
N LEU A 542 0.01 -3.81 -28.08
CA LEU A 542 -1.37 -3.40 -28.34
C LEU A 542 -1.56 -3.05 -29.80
N GLY A 543 -2.80 -2.76 -30.21
CA GLY A 543 -3.16 -2.46 -31.60
C GLY A 543 -2.27 -1.41 -32.27
N ARG A 544 -2.45 -1.22 -33.58
CA ARG A 544 -1.54 -0.46 -34.47
C ARG A 544 -1.16 0.97 -34.05
N ASN A 545 -1.89 1.55 -33.09
CA ASN A 545 -1.64 2.88 -32.55
C ASN A 545 -0.48 2.93 -31.54
N PHE A 546 0.00 1.77 -31.06
CA PHE A 546 1.14 1.69 -30.15
C PHE A 546 2.40 1.25 -30.89
N SER A 547 3.50 1.98 -30.67
CA SER A 547 4.82 1.59 -31.14
C SER A 547 5.30 0.32 -30.44
N ALA A 548 6.15 -0.47 -31.11
CA ALA A 548 6.81 -1.59 -30.46
C ALA A 548 7.72 -1.12 -29.32
N SER A 549 7.69 -1.82 -28.19
CA SER A 549 8.47 -1.51 -26.98
C SER A 549 8.98 -2.80 -26.33
N THR A 550 9.74 -2.69 -25.25
CA THR A 550 10.26 -3.85 -24.48
C THR A 550 9.59 -3.98 -23.11
N TYR A 551 8.45 -3.31 -22.92
CA TYR A 551 7.60 -3.29 -21.73
C TYR A 551 6.20 -2.80 -22.11
N ASN A 552 5.21 -2.96 -21.22
CA ASN A 552 3.84 -2.57 -21.50
C ASN A 552 3.71 -1.06 -21.75
N PRO A 553 3.04 -0.61 -22.83
CA PRO A 553 2.79 0.81 -23.03
C PRO A 553 1.89 1.38 -21.94
N TRP A 554 1.89 2.70 -21.78
CA TRP A 554 0.94 3.37 -20.89
C TRP A 554 -0.50 3.24 -21.43
N PRO A 555 -1.52 3.07 -20.57
CA PRO A 555 -1.47 3.03 -19.10
C PRO A 555 -1.12 1.67 -18.45
N TYR A 556 -0.85 0.60 -19.21
CA TYR A 556 -0.91 -0.79 -18.74
C TYR A 556 0.32 -1.30 -17.96
N ASN A 557 0.97 -0.42 -17.18
CA ASN A 557 2.11 -0.75 -16.33
C ASN A 557 2.09 0.03 -15.00
N GLU A 558 2.74 -0.50 -13.98
CA GLU A 558 2.80 0.06 -12.62
C GLU A 558 3.29 1.52 -12.60
N ASN A 559 4.35 1.84 -13.37
CA ASN A 559 4.91 3.18 -13.43
C ASN A 559 3.92 4.23 -14.00
N ALA A 560 2.94 3.83 -14.81
CA ALA A 560 1.88 4.73 -15.25
C ALA A 560 1.00 5.18 -14.07
N LEU A 561 0.61 4.25 -13.19
CA LEU A 561 -0.18 4.58 -12.00
C LEU A 561 0.65 5.37 -10.98
N LEU A 562 1.92 5.00 -10.77
CA LEU A 562 2.82 5.76 -9.90
C LEU A 562 2.98 7.21 -10.37
N ALA A 563 3.13 7.45 -11.67
CA ALA A 563 3.17 8.80 -12.22
C ALA A 563 1.87 9.57 -11.99
N GLU A 564 0.73 8.90 -12.15
CA GLU A 564 -0.58 9.50 -11.91
C GLU A 564 -0.76 9.96 -10.46
N LEU A 565 -0.31 9.11 -9.53
CA LEU A 565 -0.28 9.35 -8.08
C LEU A 565 0.80 10.35 -7.65
N ASN A 566 1.60 10.87 -8.59
CA ASN A 566 2.74 11.74 -8.32
C ASN A 566 3.73 11.10 -7.32
N LEU A 567 3.91 9.79 -7.43
CA LEU A 567 4.85 8.99 -6.66
C LEU A 567 6.15 8.75 -7.47
N PRO A 568 7.27 8.45 -6.79
CA PRO A 568 8.51 8.09 -7.48
C PRO A 568 8.30 6.85 -8.36
N LEU A 569 8.76 6.94 -9.60
CA LEU A 569 8.76 5.80 -10.52
C LEU A 569 9.80 4.76 -10.10
N ARG A 570 9.45 3.49 -10.24
CA ARG A 570 10.40 2.40 -10.06
C ARG A 570 11.47 2.46 -11.13
N GLN A 571 12.71 2.23 -10.70
CA GLN A 571 13.87 2.11 -11.58
C GLN A 571 14.32 0.65 -11.73
N ARG A 572 13.95 -0.20 -10.76
CA ARG A 572 14.23 -1.65 -10.70
C ARG A 572 13.02 -2.39 -10.14
N TYR A 573 12.98 -3.70 -10.37
CA TYR A 573 11.92 -4.56 -9.85
C TYR A 573 12.14 -4.99 -8.39
N PHE A 574 13.38 -5.01 -7.91
CA PHE A 574 13.66 -5.31 -6.49
C PHE A 574 13.78 -4.03 -5.63
N ASP A 575 13.41 -2.87 -6.18
CA ASP A 575 13.33 -1.57 -5.49
C ASP A 575 11.93 -1.26 -4.94
#